data_AF-A0A9R0P5F9-F1
#
_entry.id   AF-A0A9R0P5F9-F1
#
_cell.length_a   1.000
_cell.length_b   1.000
_cell.length_c   1.000
_cell.angle_alpha   90.00
_cell.angle_beta   90.00
_cell.angle_gamma   90.00
#
_symmetry.space_group_name_H-M   'P 1'
#
loop_
_entity.id
_entity.type
_entity.pdbx_description
1 polymer ?
#
loop_
_entity_poly.entity_id
_entity_poly.type
_entity_poly.pdbx_seq_one_letter_code
_entity_poly.pdbx_strand_id
1 'polypeptide(L)'
;MVTDPAETRAKRASFEITLLADVQPVPTTSEALPGMRPIELDGLTAEPRVAGQGEFKYQSYVFRATGFKQATSKASRSSGTSETAKAA
;
A
#
# COMPACT_ATOMS: atom_id res chain seq x y z
N MET A 1 -5.60 -3.21 7.19
CA MET A 1 -4.15 -3.10 6.97
C MET A 1 -3.89 -2.84 5.50
N VAL A 2 -2.92 -1.98 5.18
CA VAL A 2 -2.48 -1.69 3.82
C VAL A 2 -1.07 -2.25 3.64
N THR A 3 -0.78 -2.80 2.47
CA THR A 3 0.54 -3.32 2.13
C THR A 3 1.11 -2.56 0.95
N ASP A 4 2.31 -2.01 1.12
CA ASP A 4 3.09 -1.38 0.05
C ASP A 4 4.04 -2.41 -0.59
N PRO A 5 3.83 -2.80 -1.86
CA PRO A 5 4.68 -3.76 -2.56
C PRO A 5 6.07 -3.20 -2.92
N ALA A 6 6.30 -1.89 -2.84
CA ALA A 6 7.60 -1.28 -3.13
C ALA A 6 8.54 -1.23 -1.92
N GLU A 7 8.03 -1.48 -0.70
CA GLU A 7 8.84 -1.45 0.52
C GLU A 7 9.62 -2.76 0.71
N THR A 8 10.95 -2.65 0.73
CA THR A 8 11.87 -3.79 0.84
C THR A 8 11.97 -4.35 2.26
N ARG A 9 11.63 -3.56 3.28
CA ARG A 9 11.63 -4.02 4.68
C ARG A 9 10.25 -4.58 5.04
N ALA A 10 10.16 -5.89 5.21
CA ALA A 10 8.91 -6.58 5.59
C ALA A 10 8.22 -5.99 6.83
N LYS A 11 8.99 -5.49 7.81
CA LYS A 11 8.45 -4.83 9.03
C LYS A 11 7.74 -3.48 8.76
N ARG A 12 7.93 -2.88 7.58
CA ARG A 12 7.31 -1.61 7.15
C ARG A 12 6.39 -1.78 5.95
N ALA A 13 6.46 -2.92 5.27
CA ALA A 13 5.65 -3.20 4.09
C ALA A 13 4.16 -3.22 4.40
N SER A 14 3.77 -3.64 5.61
CA SER A 14 2.39 -3.52 6.09
C SER A 14 2.27 -2.45 7.15
N PHE A 15 1.33 -1.53 6.97
CA PHE A 15 1.06 -0.46 7.91
C PHE A 15 -0.42 -0.14 8.01
N GLU A 16 -0.76 0.57 9.07
CA GLU A 16 -2.10 1.10 9.30
C GLU A 16 -2.16 2.55 8.84
N ILE A 17 -3.30 2.91 8.26
CA ILE A 17 -3.58 4.24 7.75
C ILE A 17 -4.87 4.72 8.40
N THR A 18 -4.83 5.92 8.96
CA THR A 18 -6.04 6.58 9.45
C THR A 18 -6.61 7.42 8.33
N LEU A 19 -7.84 7.10 7.92
CA LEU A 19 -8.59 7.85 6.93
C LEU A 19 -9.30 9.01 7.64
N LEU A 20 -9.02 10.24 7.22
CA LEU A 20 -9.54 11.46 7.81
C LEU A 20 -10.84 11.94 7.13
N ALA A 21 -11.52 11.06 6.39
CA ALA A 21 -12.75 11.39 5.68
C ALA A 21 -13.95 11.48 6.64
N ASP A 22 -14.84 12.46 6.43
CA ASP A 22 -16.08 12.61 7.20
C ASP A 22 -17.05 11.43 6.99
N VAL A 23 -16.97 10.76 5.83
CA VAL A 23 -17.76 9.59 5.45
C VAL A 23 -16.81 8.44 5.16
N GLN A 24 -17.18 7.22 5.60
CA GLN A 24 -16.41 6.00 5.35
C GLN A 24 -16.11 5.86 3.85
N PRO A 25 -14.85 6.00 3.41
CA PRO A 25 -14.54 5.92 1.99
C PRO A 25 -14.59 4.44 1.57
N VAL A 26 -15.25 4.18 0.44
CA VAL A 26 -15.35 2.85 -0.16
C VAL A 26 -14.39 2.80 -1.36
N PRO A 27 -13.44 1.85 -1.41
CA PRO A 27 -12.56 1.69 -2.56
C PRO A 27 -13.38 1.40 -3.82
N THR A 28 -13.17 2.15 -4.90
CA THR A 28 -13.84 1.94 -6.19
C THR A 28 -13.07 0.99 -7.11
N THR A 29 -12.02 0.36 -6.61
CA THR A 29 -11.13 -0.54 -7.36
C THR A 29 -11.61 -1.98 -7.31
N SER A 30 -11.47 -2.69 -8.43
CA SER A 30 -11.71 -4.13 -8.51
C SER A 30 -10.64 -4.90 -7.74
N GLU A 31 -10.99 -6.08 -7.24
CA GLU A 31 -9.99 -7.02 -6.70
C GLU A 31 -9.01 -7.42 -7.79
N ALA A 32 -7.71 -7.29 -7.49
CA ALA A 32 -6.64 -7.81 -8.34
C ALA A 32 -6.25 -9.24 -7.91
N LEU A 33 -6.44 -9.56 -6.63
CA LEU A 33 -6.28 -10.88 -6.02
C LEU A 33 -7.42 -11.11 -5.02
N PRO A 34 -7.74 -12.36 -4.65
CA PRO A 34 -8.78 -12.63 -3.65
C PRO A 34 -8.54 -11.85 -2.35
N GLY A 35 -9.46 -10.95 -2.01
CA GLY A 35 -9.38 -10.12 -0.81
C GLY A 35 -8.34 -8.98 -0.85
N MET A 36 -7.66 -8.73 -1.97
CA MET A 36 -6.73 -7.61 -2.12
C MET A 36 -7.16 -6.66 -3.25
N ARG A 37 -7.41 -5.41 -2.87
CA ARG A 37 -7.75 -4.32 -3.79
C ARG A 37 -6.59 -3.34 -3.87
N PRO A 38 -6.07 -3.05 -5.07
CA PRO A 38 -5.13 -1.96 -5.23
C PRO A 38 -5.85 -0.66 -4.88
N ILE A 39 -5.20 0.22 -4.14
CA ILE A 39 -5.74 1.53 -3.77
C ILE A 39 -4.67 2.58 -4.02
N GLU A 40 -5.09 3.73 -4.53
CA GLU A 40 -4.27 4.94 -4.54
C GLU A 40 -4.84 5.85 -3.46
N LEU A 41 -3.99 6.37 -2.59
CA LEU A 41 -4.40 7.20 -1.47
C LEU A 41 -4.26 8.67 -1.84
N ASP A 42 -5.27 9.46 -1.49
CA ASP A 42 -5.21 10.90 -1.63
C ASP A 42 -4.76 11.56 -0.32
N GLY A 43 -4.01 12.65 -0.45
CA GLY A 43 -3.50 13.42 0.70
C GLY A 43 -2.68 12.61 1.71
N LEU A 44 -1.97 11.55 1.29
CA LEU A 44 -1.18 10.71 2.19
C LEU A 44 -0.05 11.53 2.84
N THR A 45 -0.04 11.54 4.17
CA THR A 45 1.00 12.15 5.00
C THR A 45 1.63 11.09 5.90
N ALA A 46 2.93 11.23 6.15
CA ALA A 46 3.69 10.36 7.03
C ALA A 46 4.36 11.21 8.11
N GLU A 47 3.81 11.18 9.32
CA GLU A 47 4.35 11.93 10.46
C GLU A 47 5.38 11.06 11.19
N PRO A 48 6.66 11.46 11.25
CA PRO A 48 7.67 10.72 11.97
C PRO A 48 7.40 10.74 13.47
N ARG A 49 7.45 9.58 14.12
CA ARG A 49 7.41 9.46 15.58
C ARG A 49 8.42 8.44 16.09
N VAL A 50 8.93 8.68 17.29
CA VAL A 50 9.75 7.69 18.00
C VAL A 50 8.82 6.65 18.63
N ALA A 51 9.00 5.38 18.27
CA ALA A 51 8.32 4.26 18.89
C ALA A 51 9.31 3.38 19.65
N GLY A 52 8.79 2.48 20.47
CA GLY A 52 9.58 1.63 21.38
C GLY A 52 9.69 2.21 22.78
N GLN A 53 10.18 1.38 23.71
CA GLN A 53 10.26 1.71 25.14
C GLN A 53 11.69 1.48 25.66
N GLY A 54 12.13 2.32 26.60
CA GLY A 54 13.48 2.25 27.15
C GLY A 54 14.56 2.50 26.09
N GLU A 55 15.51 1.58 25.99
CA GLU A 55 16.63 1.63 25.05
C GLU A 55 16.27 1.17 23.63
N PHE A 56 15.14 0.49 23.44
CA PHE A 56 14.73 -0.06 22.14
C PHE A 56 13.87 0.91 21.33
N LYS A 57 14.35 2.15 21.17
CA LYS A 57 13.67 3.17 20.37
C LYS A 57 13.97 3.00 18.89
N TYR A 58 12.97 3.20 18.05
CA TYR A 58 13.12 3.19 16.61
C TYR A 58 12.24 4.27 15.96
N GLN A 59 12.67 4.70 14.78
CA GLN A 59 11.87 5.61 13.96
C GLN A 59 10.66 4.86 13.41
N SER A 60 9.47 5.36 13.70
CA SER A 60 8.21 4.90 13.13
C SER A 60 7.47 6.07 12.50
N TYR A 61 6.34 5.78 11.84
CA TYR A 61 5.54 6.78 11.15
C TYR A 61 4.06 6.57 11.46
N VAL A 62 3.32 7.67 11.54
CA VAL A 62 1.85 7.67 11.53
C VAL A 62 1.41 8.07 10.14
N PHE A 63 0.65 7.19 9.49
CA PHE A 63 0.14 7.44 8.15
C PHE A 63 -1.31 7.93 8.21
N ARG A 64 -1.58 9.07 7.59
CA ARG A 64 -2.92 9.64 7.47
C ARG A 64 -3.21 9.95 6.02
N ALA A 65 -4.42 9.64 5.56
CA ALA A 65 -4.87 9.94 4.21
C ALA A 65 -6.27 10.56 4.26
N THR A 66 -6.60 11.41 3.29
CA THR A 66 -7.93 12.03 3.22
C THR A 66 -8.96 11.11 2.56
N GLY A 67 -8.52 10.15 1.75
CA GLY A 67 -9.42 9.19 1.10
C GLY A 67 -8.70 8.32 0.07
N PHE A 68 -9.50 7.61 -0.73
CA PHE A 68 -9.01 6.89 -1.92
C PHE A 68 -9.16 7.78 -3.13
N LYS A 69 -8.10 7.86 -3.94
CA LYS A 69 -8.16 8.52 -5.23
C LYS A 69 -8.96 7.65 -6.19
N GLN A 70 -9.77 8.29 -7.05
CA GLN A 70 -10.54 7.57 -8.06
C GLN A 70 -9.60 6.81 -8.98
N ALA A 71 -9.86 5.51 -9.14
CA ALA A 71 -9.04 4.64 -9.97
C ALA A 71 -9.04 5.14 -11.43
N THR A 72 -7.91 5.66 -11.90
CA THR A 72 -7.69 5.77 -13.33
C THR A 72 -7.47 4.34 -13.82
N SER A 73 -8.34 3.86 -14.70
CA SER A 73 -8.27 2.53 -15.32
C SER A 73 -7.03 2.35 -16.19
N LYS A 74 -5.83 2.38 -15.61
CA LYS A 74 -4.64 1.83 -16.25
C LYS A 74 -4.56 0.38 -15.85
N ALA A 75 -5.28 -0.44 -16.62
CA ALA A 75 -4.98 -1.85 -16.76
C ALA A 75 -3.48 -1.97 -17.04
N SER A 76 -2.70 -2.37 -16.02
CA SER A 76 -1.33 -2.80 -16.23
C SER A 76 -1.42 -4.10 -17.02
N ARG A 77 -1.35 -3.99 -18.35
CA ARG A 77 -1.04 -5.12 -19.21
C ARG A 77 0.40 -5.49 -18.87
N SER A 78 0.61 -6.43 -17.96
CA SER A 78 1.84 -7.21 -17.97
C SER A 78 1.82 -8.06 -19.24
N SER A 79 2.28 -7.46 -20.33
CA SER A 79 2.66 -8.12 -21.57
C SER A 79 3.65 -9.22 -21.22
N GLY A 80 3.34 -10.44 -21.65
CA GLY A 80 4.11 -11.63 -21.33
C GLY A 80 5.54 -11.57 -21.86
N THR A 81 6.40 -12.24 -21.12
CA THR A 81 7.51 -12.99 -21.69
C THR A 81 7.32 -14.43 -21.23
N SER A 82 6.64 -15.21 -22.07
CA SER A 82 6.83 -16.66 -22.09
C SER A 82 8.22 -16.90 -22.66
N GLU A 83 9.21 -17.11 -21.79
CA GLU A 83 10.54 -17.53 -22.24
C GLU A 83 10.54 -19.06 -22.40
N THR A 84 10.35 -19.51 -23.63
CA THR A 84 10.70 -20.86 -24.06
C THR A 84 12.15 -20.84 -24.54
N ALA A 85 13.05 -21.55 -23.86
CA ALA A 85 14.32 -22.06 -24.40
C ALA A 85 14.81 -23.22 -23.48
N LYS A 86 14.51 -24.50 -23.77
CA LYS A 86 15.14 -25.47 -24.69
C LYS A 86 16.41 -26.18 -24.13
N ALA A 87 16.20 -27.48 -23.86
CA ALA A 87 17.07 -28.67 -24.01
C ALA A 87 18.32 -28.88 -23.14
N ALA A 88 18.34 -30.04 -22.46
CA ALA A 88 19.42 -31.04 -22.48
C ALA A 88 18.82 -32.42 -22.19
#